data_AF-A0A564XZQ6-F1
#
_entry.id   AF-A0A564XZQ6-F1
#
_cell.length_a   1.000
_cell.length_b   1.000
_cell.length_c   1.000
_cell.angle_alpha   90.00
_cell.angle_beta   90.00
_cell.angle_gamma   90.00
#
_symmetry.space_group_name_H-M   'P 1'
#
loop_
_entity.id
_entity.type
_entity.pdbx_description
1 polymer ?
#
loop_
_entity_poly.entity_id
_entity_poly.type
_entity_poly.pdbx_seq_one_letter_code
_entity_poly.pdbx_strand_id
1 'polypeptide(L)'
;MHVLEIIAIVSSLPIQTTEKDEVPASDWMAYLPEKATNISLCQIAIPGTHDSGTYSITDSSALSPDMNFEVLTSLVGIFFNINFSKWSVTQRTNLTTQLQSGIRYFDFRVALKQERCKGIKSNSSVDIYSCFYIVHGQYANKVNMELETIKSISTNLTMLPMPYSRKWSKRSQIPSLAELWSRKKQVIIMGYKKTLPTKEEGVPLIWPRSAIAQPWPNTRNPKILKNFLGKVYASWMKKTKTSNFFVFQGILSPNMEFIITHSYSGVEKLAKRANLVVKNWLDGLDNFRGIIITDFSILGFPKFARSVFSMNW
;
A
#
# COMPACT_ATOMS: atom_id res chain seq x y z
N MET A 1 -14.94 -5.13 7.11
CA MET A 1 -13.51 -4.96 6.75
C MET A 1 -13.36 -3.69 5.95
N HIS A 2 -12.33 -2.90 6.23
CA HIS A 2 -12.08 -1.64 5.54
C HIS A 2 -10.66 -1.63 4.99
N VAL A 3 -10.42 -0.86 3.93
CA VAL A 3 -9.09 -0.69 3.33
C VAL A 3 -8.65 0.75 3.60
N LEU A 4 -7.41 0.89 4.04
CA LEU A 4 -6.69 2.12 4.29
C LEU A 4 -5.41 2.10 3.43
N GLU A 5 -5.31 3.01 2.49
CA GLU A 5 -4.16 3.12 1.59
C GLU A 5 -3.39 4.38 1.93
N ILE A 6 -2.07 4.29 2.00
CA ILE A 6 -1.22 5.41 2.42
C ILE A 6 -0.13 5.62 1.39
N ILE A 7 0.00 6.87 0.93
CA ILE A 7 1.18 7.32 0.19
C ILE A 7 2.00 8.19 1.14
N ALA A 8 3.20 7.74 1.46
CA ALA A 8 4.17 8.51 2.24
C ALA A 8 5.09 9.28 1.28
N ILE A 9 5.38 10.53 1.59
CA ILE A 9 6.28 11.43 0.87
C ILE A 9 7.34 11.87 1.88
N VAL A 10 8.51 11.25 1.81
CA VAL A 10 9.52 11.33 2.89
C VAL A 10 10.38 12.58 2.84
N SER A 11 10.46 13.29 1.71
CA SER A 11 11.26 14.52 1.61
C SER A 11 10.44 15.79 1.81
N SER A 12 11.06 16.79 2.42
CA SER A 12 10.53 18.15 2.59
C SER A 12 10.88 19.10 1.45
N LEU A 13 11.93 18.83 0.66
CA LEU A 13 12.41 19.70 -0.42
C LEU A 13 13.10 18.92 -1.57
N PRO A 14 13.10 19.44 -2.80
CA PRO A 14 13.85 18.87 -3.93
C PRO A 14 15.37 19.05 -3.73
N ILE A 15 16.12 18.04 -4.16
CA ILE A 15 17.59 18.04 -4.20
C ILE A 15 18.01 17.91 -5.68
N GLN A 16 18.89 18.79 -6.15
CA GLN A 16 19.39 18.72 -7.52
C GLN A 16 20.57 17.74 -7.60
N THR A 17 20.40 16.61 -8.29
CA THR A 17 21.52 15.77 -8.78
C THR A 17 21.20 15.21 -10.17
N THR A 18 22.23 14.81 -10.91
CA THR A 18 22.14 14.48 -12.34
C THR A 18 22.22 13.00 -12.67
N GLU A 19 22.44 12.10 -11.71
CA GLU A 19 22.61 10.67 -12.00
C GLU A 19 21.63 9.75 -11.23
N LYS A 20 20.80 9.04 -11.99
CA LYS A 20 19.75 8.13 -11.48
C LYS A 20 20.28 6.99 -10.60
N ASP A 21 21.52 6.54 -10.84
CA ASP A 21 22.09 5.35 -10.20
C ASP A 21 22.67 5.64 -8.81
N GLU A 22 22.91 6.91 -8.49
CA GLU A 22 23.41 7.33 -7.18
C GLU A 22 22.30 7.75 -6.21
N VAL A 23 21.05 7.83 -6.69
CA VAL A 23 19.90 8.30 -5.90
C VAL A 23 19.61 7.37 -4.71
N PRO A 24 19.69 7.86 -3.46
CA PRO A 24 19.34 7.07 -2.29
C PRO A 24 17.90 6.58 -2.36
N ALA A 25 17.68 5.28 -2.17
CA ALA A 25 16.34 4.71 -2.17
C ALA A 25 15.47 5.32 -1.05
N SER A 26 16.07 5.70 0.08
CA SER A 26 15.39 6.33 1.21
C SER A 26 14.76 7.67 0.89
N ASP A 27 15.20 8.38 -0.17
CA ASP A 27 14.83 9.78 -0.44
C ASP A 27 14.59 10.08 -1.93
N TRP A 28 14.42 9.06 -2.77
CA TRP A 28 14.37 9.21 -4.24
C TRP A 28 13.40 10.27 -4.76
N MET A 29 12.27 10.50 -4.07
CA MET A 29 11.30 11.53 -4.43
C MET A 29 11.89 12.95 -4.38
N ALA A 30 12.88 13.21 -3.53
CA ALA A 30 13.60 14.49 -3.45
C ALA A 30 14.46 14.74 -4.70
N TYR A 31 15.02 13.68 -5.27
CA TYR A 31 15.97 13.72 -6.38
C TYR A 31 15.29 13.68 -7.75
N LEU A 32 13.95 13.67 -7.79
CA LEU A 32 13.21 13.65 -9.05
C LEU A 32 13.50 14.90 -9.90
N PRO A 33 13.62 14.75 -11.23
CA PRO A 33 13.75 15.89 -12.13
C PRO A 33 12.60 16.88 -11.98
N GLU A 34 12.86 18.16 -12.23
CA GLU A 34 11.84 19.23 -12.13
C GLU A 34 10.57 18.91 -12.93
N LYS A 35 10.71 18.30 -14.10
CA LYS A 35 9.57 17.86 -14.92
C LYS A 35 8.69 16.86 -14.18
N ALA A 36 9.28 15.91 -13.44
CA ALA A 36 8.56 14.92 -12.67
C ALA A 36 7.93 15.53 -11.40
N THR A 37 8.61 16.46 -10.72
CA THR A 37 8.05 17.07 -9.50
C THR A 37 6.85 17.99 -9.78
N ASN A 38 6.72 18.49 -11.01
CA ASN A 38 5.64 19.39 -11.45
C ASN A 38 4.43 18.70 -12.11
N ILE A 39 4.50 17.40 -12.41
CA ILE A 39 3.32 16.65 -12.88
C ILE A 39 2.51 16.11 -11.70
N SER A 40 1.25 15.77 -11.97
CA SER A 40 0.34 15.16 -10.98
C SER A 40 0.95 13.90 -10.37
N LEU A 41 0.87 13.74 -9.04
CA LEU A 41 1.46 12.60 -8.34
C LEU A 41 0.98 11.23 -8.84
N CYS A 42 -0.22 11.14 -9.42
CA CYS A 42 -0.73 9.90 -10.03
C CYS A 42 0.00 9.49 -11.32
N GLN A 43 0.87 10.35 -11.85
CA GLN A 43 1.71 10.09 -13.01
C GLN A 43 3.13 9.65 -12.63
N ILE A 44 3.48 9.67 -11.35
CA ILE A 44 4.77 9.17 -10.85
C ILE A 44 4.73 7.65 -10.76
N ALA A 45 5.82 7.00 -11.16
CA ALA A 45 6.08 5.59 -10.90
C ALA A 45 6.42 5.39 -9.42
N ILE A 46 5.51 4.76 -8.67
CA ILE A 46 5.61 4.61 -7.22
C ILE A 46 5.68 3.12 -6.84
N PRO A 47 6.77 2.66 -6.19
CA PRO A 47 6.81 1.31 -5.64
C PRO A 47 6.02 1.23 -4.33
N GLY A 48 5.27 0.13 -4.19
CA GLY A 48 4.45 -0.15 -3.03
C GLY A 48 4.54 -1.60 -2.53
N THR A 49 4.00 -1.83 -1.35
CA THR A 49 3.87 -3.17 -0.75
C THR A 49 2.40 -3.52 -0.59
N HIS A 50 2.04 -4.77 -0.88
CA HIS A 50 0.70 -5.30 -0.64
C HIS A 50 0.58 -5.77 0.82
N ASP A 51 -0.54 -5.45 1.47
CA ASP A 51 -0.82 -5.74 2.89
C ASP A 51 0.40 -5.44 3.79
N SER A 52 0.90 -4.21 3.67
CA SER A 52 2.24 -3.78 4.07
C SER A 52 2.59 -4.02 5.54
N GLY A 53 1.59 -4.01 6.42
CA GLY A 53 1.75 -4.14 7.88
C GLY A 53 1.71 -5.59 8.40
N THR A 54 1.58 -6.58 7.52
CA THR A 54 1.46 -8.00 7.94
C THR A 54 2.75 -8.59 8.52
N TYR A 55 3.88 -7.88 8.45
CA TYR A 55 5.15 -8.31 9.02
C TYR A 55 5.10 -8.53 10.53
N SER A 56 4.13 -7.92 11.23
CA SER A 56 3.96 -8.09 12.67
C SER A 56 3.02 -9.25 13.04
N ILE A 57 2.52 -10.01 12.07
CA ILE A 57 1.72 -11.22 12.32
C ILE A 57 2.67 -12.34 12.76
N THR A 58 2.30 -13.02 13.85
CA THR A 58 3.03 -14.17 14.38
C THR A 58 2.12 -15.40 14.46
N ASP A 59 2.69 -16.55 14.78
CA ASP A 59 1.93 -17.79 15.03
C ASP A 59 0.93 -17.64 16.19
N SER A 60 1.16 -16.69 17.10
CA SER A 60 0.26 -16.38 18.23
C SER A 60 -0.81 -15.34 17.89
N SER A 61 -0.80 -14.75 16.69
CA SER A 61 -1.82 -13.77 16.30
C SER A 61 -3.20 -14.43 16.20
N ALA A 62 -4.22 -13.78 16.78
CA ALA A 62 -5.59 -14.24 16.64
C ALA A 62 -6.07 -14.09 15.18
N LEU A 63 -6.97 -14.99 14.76
CA LEU A 63 -7.69 -14.85 13.49
C LEU A 63 -8.49 -13.53 13.48
N SER A 64 -8.52 -12.87 12.32
CA SER A 64 -9.24 -11.62 12.12
C SER A 64 -10.51 -11.81 11.29
N PRO A 65 -11.46 -10.86 11.31
CA PRO A 65 -12.78 -11.02 10.68
C PRO A 65 -12.76 -11.10 9.15
N ASP A 66 -11.62 -10.81 8.52
CA ASP A 66 -11.38 -10.99 7.10
C ASP A 66 -11.00 -12.44 6.72
N MET A 67 -10.71 -13.27 7.73
CA MET A 67 -10.70 -14.71 7.58
C MET A 67 -12.14 -15.21 7.56
N ASN A 68 -12.69 -15.40 6.37
CA ASN A 68 -14.11 -15.71 6.18
C ASN A 68 -14.42 -17.19 6.47
N PHE A 69 -14.40 -17.61 7.74
CA PHE A 69 -14.71 -18.99 8.17
C PHE A 69 -15.24 -19.02 9.60
N GLU A 70 -16.57 -19.00 9.76
CA GLU A 70 -17.18 -19.08 11.10
C GLU A 70 -17.14 -20.50 11.70
N VAL A 71 -16.87 -21.55 10.91
CA VAL A 71 -16.85 -22.95 11.41
C VAL A 71 -15.71 -23.79 10.82
N LEU A 72 -15.28 -23.53 9.59
CA LEU A 72 -14.38 -24.42 8.86
C LEU A 72 -12.90 -24.30 9.30
N THR A 73 -12.44 -23.15 9.80
CA THR A 73 -11.02 -22.89 10.14
C THR A 73 -10.51 -23.72 11.30
N SER A 74 -11.33 -23.95 12.33
CA SER A 74 -10.94 -24.79 13.47
C SER A 74 -10.77 -26.24 13.04
N LEU A 75 -11.74 -26.79 12.31
CA LEU A 75 -11.67 -28.18 11.82
C LEU A 75 -10.56 -28.33 10.77
N VAL A 76 -10.48 -27.45 9.78
CA VAL A 76 -9.46 -27.51 8.71
C VAL A 76 -8.05 -27.26 9.25
N GLY A 77 -7.88 -26.33 10.20
CA GLY A 77 -6.59 -26.10 10.85
C GLY A 77 -6.10 -27.34 11.61
N ILE A 78 -6.99 -27.97 12.38
CA ILE A 78 -6.70 -29.17 13.17
C ILE A 78 -6.42 -30.38 12.27
N PHE A 79 -7.22 -30.62 11.23
CA PHE A 79 -7.06 -31.79 10.35
C PHE A 79 -5.89 -31.67 9.37
N PHE A 80 -5.54 -30.45 8.93
CA PHE A 80 -4.53 -30.25 7.88
C PHE A 80 -3.23 -29.61 8.38
N ASN A 81 -3.06 -29.37 9.70
CA ASN A 81 -1.87 -28.78 10.31
C ASN A 81 -1.42 -27.47 9.62
N ILE A 82 -2.37 -26.59 9.30
CA ILE A 82 -2.10 -25.35 8.56
C ILE A 82 -1.56 -24.29 9.52
N ASN A 83 -0.35 -23.79 9.26
CA ASN A 83 0.13 -22.59 9.91
C ASN A 83 -0.43 -21.35 9.17
N PHE A 84 -1.48 -20.74 9.74
CA PHE A 84 -2.14 -19.57 9.16
C PHE A 84 -1.21 -18.35 9.02
N SER A 85 -0.21 -18.17 9.89
CA SER A 85 0.69 -17.00 9.83
C SER A 85 1.48 -16.98 8.52
N LYS A 86 1.90 -18.15 8.03
CA LYS A 86 2.59 -18.28 6.74
C LYS A 86 1.72 -17.89 5.55
N TRP A 87 0.40 -17.98 5.70
CA TRP A 87 -0.59 -17.59 4.69
C TRP A 87 -1.11 -16.16 4.87
N SER A 88 -0.89 -15.57 6.04
CA SER A 88 -1.29 -14.21 6.41
C SER A 88 -0.17 -13.18 6.21
N VAL A 89 1.10 -13.58 6.27
CA VAL A 89 2.23 -12.67 6.09
C VAL A 89 2.53 -12.43 4.61
N THR A 90 2.47 -11.17 4.18
CA THR A 90 2.84 -10.72 2.82
C THR A 90 4.15 -9.91 2.80
N GLN A 91 4.57 -9.34 3.94
CA GLN A 91 5.85 -8.64 4.08
C GLN A 91 6.60 -9.14 5.32
N ARG A 92 7.94 -9.19 5.27
CA ARG A 92 8.80 -9.59 6.43
C ARG A 92 9.56 -8.43 7.05
N THR A 93 9.53 -7.26 6.42
CA THR A 93 10.25 -6.06 6.83
C THR A 93 9.29 -5.05 7.42
N ASN A 94 9.68 -4.38 8.51
CA ASN A 94 8.89 -3.31 9.11
C ASN A 94 8.77 -2.08 8.20
N LEU A 95 7.87 -1.15 8.53
CA LEU A 95 7.63 0.04 7.69
C LEU A 95 8.85 0.95 7.55
N THR A 96 9.67 1.07 8.60
CA THR A 96 10.94 1.80 8.54
C THR A 96 11.84 1.25 7.44
N THR A 97 12.04 -0.07 7.43
CA THR A 97 12.86 -0.75 6.42
C THR A 97 12.25 -0.62 5.03
N GLN A 98 10.92 -0.73 4.91
CA GLN A 98 10.22 -0.52 3.64
C GLN A 98 10.45 0.90 3.10
N LEU A 99 10.31 1.92 3.93
CA LEU A 99 10.55 3.33 3.58
C LEU A 99 12.01 3.58 3.16
N GLN A 100 12.97 3.06 3.94
CA GLN A 100 14.41 3.14 3.65
C GLN A 100 14.78 2.43 2.34
N SER A 101 14.05 1.37 1.99
CA SER A 101 14.21 0.63 0.74
C SER A 101 13.51 1.29 -0.46
N GLY A 102 12.87 2.45 -0.26
CA GLY A 102 12.25 3.26 -1.31
C GLY A 102 10.76 3.03 -1.55
N ILE A 103 10.10 2.21 -0.73
CA ILE A 103 8.64 2.06 -0.77
C ILE A 103 7.98 3.37 -0.36
N ARG A 104 6.94 3.78 -1.10
CA ARG A 104 6.18 5.01 -0.85
C ARG A 104 4.67 4.80 -0.82
N TYR A 105 4.20 3.62 -1.23
CA TYR A 105 2.80 3.23 -1.12
C TYR A 105 2.64 2.03 -0.18
N PHE A 106 1.76 2.17 0.80
CA PHE A 106 1.44 1.15 1.79
C PHE A 106 -0.04 0.80 1.72
N ASP A 107 -0.33 -0.48 1.50
CA ASP A 107 -1.68 -1.03 1.51
C ASP A 107 -1.97 -1.63 2.89
N PHE A 108 -2.91 -1.06 3.64
CA PHE A 108 -3.37 -1.62 4.90
C PHE A 108 -4.83 -2.06 4.79
N ARG A 109 -5.10 -3.32 5.06
CA ARG A 109 -6.44 -3.76 5.44
C ARG A 109 -6.62 -3.57 6.92
N VAL A 110 -7.76 -3.01 7.31
CA VAL A 110 -8.06 -2.65 8.70
C VAL A 110 -9.38 -3.22 9.17
N ALA A 111 -9.39 -3.71 10.41
CA ALA A 111 -10.59 -4.14 11.11
C ALA A 111 -10.68 -3.47 12.49
N LEU A 112 -11.91 -3.26 12.93
CA LEU A 112 -12.20 -2.74 14.26
C LEU A 112 -12.27 -3.90 15.26
N LYS A 113 -11.56 -3.79 16.39
CA LYS A 113 -11.69 -4.74 17.50
C LYS A 113 -12.51 -4.14 18.64
N GLN A 114 -13.84 -4.22 18.51
CA GLN A 114 -14.82 -3.51 19.36
C GLN A 114 -14.66 -3.77 20.87
N GLU A 115 -14.31 -4.98 21.28
CA GLU A 115 -14.14 -5.34 22.71
C GLU A 115 -13.11 -4.47 23.43
N ARG A 116 -12.05 -4.06 22.71
CA ARG A 116 -10.98 -3.21 23.24
C ARG A 116 -11.28 -1.71 23.16
N CYS A 117 -12.46 -1.35 22.67
CA CYS A 117 -12.93 0.03 22.49
C CYS A 117 -14.06 0.39 23.47
N LYS A 118 -14.51 -0.56 24.29
CA LYS A 118 -15.52 -0.32 25.33
C LYS A 118 -14.97 0.68 26.34
N GLY A 119 -15.51 1.91 26.33
CA GLY A 119 -15.11 2.99 27.25
C GLY A 119 -14.54 4.24 26.57
N ILE A 120 -14.22 4.20 25.27
CA ILE A 120 -13.82 5.41 24.52
C ILE A 120 -15.07 6.25 24.24
N LYS A 121 -15.38 7.19 25.14
CA LYS A 121 -16.45 8.21 24.99
C LYS A 121 -15.90 9.51 24.39
N SER A 122 -15.04 9.43 23.37
CA SER A 122 -14.36 10.61 22.85
C SER A 122 -14.96 11.11 21.54
N ASN A 123 -15.18 12.42 21.47
CA ASN A 123 -15.50 13.17 20.26
C ASN A 123 -14.26 13.43 19.37
N SER A 124 -13.08 12.92 19.74
CA SER A 124 -11.82 13.12 19.01
C SER A 124 -11.54 12.04 17.98
N SER A 125 -11.04 12.48 16.83
CA SER A 125 -10.58 11.64 15.73
C SER A 125 -9.37 10.76 16.10
N VAL A 126 -8.55 11.17 17.07
CA VAL A 126 -7.33 10.45 17.41
C VAL A 126 -7.62 9.16 18.20
N ASP A 127 -8.68 9.14 19.02
CA ASP A 127 -8.97 8.03 19.91
C ASP A 127 -9.54 6.80 19.19
N ILE A 128 -10.22 6.97 18.06
CA ILE A 128 -10.81 5.86 17.31
C ILE A 128 -9.75 5.09 16.50
N TYR A 129 -8.61 5.69 16.13
CA TYR A 129 -7.52 4.96 15.44
C TYR A 129 -6.83 3.94 16.36
N SER A 130 -6.86 4.15 17.68
CA SER A 130 -6.32 3.22 18.67
C SER A 130 -7.04 1.85 18.69
N CYS A 131 -8.23 1.82 18.07
CA CYS A 131 -9.14 0.68 17.98
C CYS A 131 -9.04 -0.10 16.67
N PHE A 132 -8.35 0.44 15.67
CA PHE A 132 -8.14 -0.22 14.39
C PHE A 132 -6.84 -1.02 14.40
N TYR A 133 -6.95 -2.24 13.90
CA TYR A 133 -5.83 -3.14 13.71
C TYR A 133 -5.67 -3.43 12.24
N ILE A 134 -4.42 -3.58 11.80
CA ILE A 134 -4.12 -4.14 10.49
C ILE A 134 -4.47 -5.62 10.51
N VAL A 135 -5.01 -6.13 9.41
CA VAL A 135 -5.46 -7.52 9.30
C VAL A 135 -5.11 -8.10 7.94
N HIS A 136 -4.79 -9.39 7.90
CA HIS A 136 -4.80 -10.19 6.67
C HIS A 136 -4.98 -11.66 7.07
N GLY A 137 -6.22 -12.07 7.30
CA GLY A 137 -6.58 -13.37 7.90
C GLY A 137 -6.24 -13.51 9.40
N GLN A 138 -5.18 -12.84 9.87
CA GLN A 138 -4.86 -12.68 11.28
C GLN A 138 -4.65 -11.20 11.62
N TYR A 139 -4.80 -10.88 12.91
CA TYR A 139 -4.49 -9.56 13.43
C TYR A 139 -2.99 -9.29 13.45
N ALA A 140 -2.63 -8.10 12.97
CA ALA A 140 -1.31 -7.51 13.04
C ALA A 140 -1.31 -6.34 14.07
N ASN A 141 -0.34 -5.44 13.94
CA ASN A 141 -0.21 -4.25 14.77
C ASN A 141 -1.41 -3.28 14.62
N LYS A 142 -1.55 -2.40 15.62
CA LYS A 142 -2.53 -1.30 15.55
C LYS A 142 -2.13 -0.29 14.49
N VAL A 143 -3.14 0.24 13.78
CA VAL A 143 -2.96 1.26 12.74
C VAL A 143 -2.24 2.50 13.28
N ASN A 144 -2.60 2.97 14.48
CA ASN A 144 -1.99 4.18 15.05
C ASN A 144 -0.47 4.03 15.29
N MET A 145 0.01 2.86 15.71
CA MET A 145 1.44 2.63 15.92
C MET A 145 2.23 2.68 14.60
N GLU A 146 1.66 2.09 13.55
CA GLU A 146 2.26 2.11 12.21
C GLU A 146 2.24 3.51 11.59
N LEU A 147 1.15 4.27 11.80
CA LEU A 147 1.07 5.67 11.38
C LEU A 147 2.10 6.53 12.10
N GLU A 148 2.31 6.35 13.40
CA GLU A 148 3.37 7.03 14.15
C GLU A 148 4.78 6.63 13.67
N THR A 149 4.96 5.39 13.21
CA THR A 149 6.23 4.95 12.60
C THR A 149 6.49 5.65 11.26
N ILE A 150 5.48 5.78 10.41
CA ILE A 150 5.59 6.59 9.18
C ILE A 150 5.85 8.05 9.56
N LYS A 151 5.28 8.51 10.68
CA LYS A 151 5.42 9.88 11.17
C LYS A 151 6.77 10.27 11.69
N SER A 152 7.41 9.41 12.46
CA SER A 152 8.73 9.69 12.98
C SER A 152 9.78 9.85 11.87
N ILE A 153 9.56 9.21 10.72
CA ILE A 153 10.49 9.21 9.58
C ILE A 153 10.24 10.40 8.64
N SER A 154 8.98 10.82 8.46
CA SER A 154 8.63 12.03 7.71
C SER A 154 8.67 13.24 8.65
N THR A 155 9.76 14.03 8.61
CA THR A 155 9.95 15.21 9.47
C THR A 155 8.77 16.20 9.36
N ASN A 156 7.91 16.22 10.39
CA ASN A 156 6.63 16.94 10.47
C ASN A 156 5.55 16.42 9.51
N LEU A 157 4.87 15.33 9.86
CA LEU A 157 3.57 15.02 9.24
C LEU A 157 2.63 16.19 9.43
N THR A 158 2.34 16.87 8.33
CA THR A 158 1.04 17.49 8.19
C THR A 158 0.30 16.70 7.10
N MET A 159 -0.79 16.05 7.50
CA MET A 159 -1.66 15.34 6.57
C MET A 159 -2.21 16.33 5.55
N LEU A 160 -2.40 15.88 4.30
CA LEU A 160 -3.14 16.65 3.30
C LEU A 160 -4.63 16.59 3.56
N PRO A 161 -5.24 17.66 4.08
CA PRO A 161 -6.66 17.80 3.89
C PRO A 161 -7.01 17.79 2.40
N MET A 162 -8.13 17.16 2.08
CA MET A 162 -8.84 17.30 0.83
C MET A 162 -8.88 18.77 0.40
N PRO A 163 -8.78 19.07 -0.91
CA PRO A 163 -9.10 20.41 -1.39
C PRO A 163 -10.51 20.77 -0.90
N TYR A 164 -10.64 21.96 -0.30
CA TYR A 164 -11.79 22.46 0.49
C TYR A 164 -13.16 22.45 -0.24
N SER A 165 -13.24 21.96 -1.48
CA SER A 165 -14.49 21.75 -2.19
C SER A 165 -15.25 20.57 -1.59
N ARG A 166 -16.35 20.89 -0.89
CA ARG A 166 -17.36 20.01 -0.25
C ARG A 166 -17.95 18.91 -1.16
N LYS A 167 -17.55 18.85 -2.43
CA LYS A 167 -17.76 17.77 -3.39
C LYS A 167 -16.42 17.55 -4.12
N TRP A 168 -15.89 16.33 -4.13
CA TRP A 168 -14.91 15.94 -5.14
C TRP A 168 -15.60 16.12 -6.49
N SER A 169 -15.41 17.28 -7.10
CA SER A 169 -15.94 17.55 -8.42
C SER A 169 -15.15 16.71 -9.42
N LYS A 170 -15.72 16.43 -10.60
CA LYS A 170 -14.98 15.82 -11.73
C LYS A 170 -13.74 16.63 -12.18
N ARG A 171 -13.40 17.74 -11.50
CA ARG A 171 -12.30 18.66 -11.77
C ARG A 171 -11.26 18.77 -10.65
N SER A 172 -11.37 18.04 -9.54
CA SER A 172 -10.33 18.03 -8.48
C SER A 172 -9.14 17.19 -8.97
N GLN A 173 -8.05 17.85 -9.35
CA GLN A 173 -6.83 17.21 -9.85
C GLN A 173 -5.96 16.71 -8.68
N ILE A 174 -5.28 15.58 -8.88
CA ILE A 174 -4.26 15.10 -7.93
C ILE A 174 -3.09 16.09 -7.93
N PRO A 175 -2.62 16.59 -6.77
CA PRO A 175 -1.58 17.60 -6.71
C PRO A 175 -0.24 17.04 -7.21
N SER A 176 0.64 17.93 -7.65
CA SER A 176 2.04 17.59 -7.95
C SER A 176 2.88 17.50 -6.69
N LEU A 177 4.04 16.87 -6.76
CA LEU A 177 4.95 16.78 -5.62
C LEU A 177 5.41 18.17 -5.15
N ALA A 178 5.67 19.08 -6.09
CA ALA A 178 6.00 20.48 -5.80
C ALA A 178 4.87 21.22 -5.05
N GLU A 179 3.60 21.01 -5.44
CA GLU A 179 2.44 21.56 -4.74
C GLU A 179 2.37 21.04 -3.29
N LEU A 180 2.66 19.75 -3.09
CA LEU A 180 2.67 19.16 -1.74
C LEU A 180 3.78 19.73 -0.86
N TRP A 181 4.99 19.88 -1.38
CA TRP A 181 6.10 20.49 -0.64
C TRP A 181 5.85 21.96 -0.29
N SER A 182 5.31 22.76 -1.22
CA SER A 182 4.95 24.16 -0.93
C SER A 182 3.96 24.31 0.22
N ARG A 183 3.13 23.28 0.46
CA ARG A 183 2.15 23.22 1.55
C ARG A 183 2.67 22.51 2.79
N LYS A 184 3.95 22.12 2.80
CA LYS A 184 4.62 21.34 3.86
C LYS A 184 3.91 20.00 4.14
N LYS A 185 3.42 19.36 3.09
CA LYS A 185 2.63 18.13 3.16
C LYS A 185 3.45 16.92 2.75
N GLN A 186 3.37 15.87 3.56
CA GLN A 186 4.23 14.71 3.43
C GLN A 186 3.49 13.35 3.42
N VAL A 187 2.18 13.32 3.66
CA VAL A 187 1.43 12.06 3.62
C VAL A 187 0.05 12.28 3.03
N ILE A 188 -0.33 11.38 2.13
CA ILE A 188 -1.70 11.24 1.63
C ILE A 188 -2.26 9.95 2.22
N ILE A 189 -3.37 10.07 2.94
CA ILE A 189 -4.13 8.91 3.43
C ILE A 189 -5.42 8.81 2.63
N MET A 190 -5.68 7.64 2.06
CA MET A 190 -6.86 7.29 1.30
C MET A 190 -7.64 6.19 2.03
N GLY A 191 -8.96 6.31 2.10
CA GLY A 191 -9.78 5.31 2.78
C GLY A 191 -11.27 5.57 2.68
N TYR A 192 -12.04 4.77 3.41
CA TYR A 192 -13.50 4.93 3.48
C TYR A 192 -13.89 6.01 4.49
N LYS A 193 -14.60 7.04 4.03
CA LYS A 193 -15.09 8.17 4.84
C LYS A 193 -15.93 7.76 6.06
N LYS A 194 -16.63 6.62 6.00
CA LYS A 194 -17.52 6.16 7.09
C LYS A 194 -16.77 5.58 8.30
N THR A 195 -15.49 5.27 8.17
CA THR A 195 -14.80 4.39 9.11
C THR A 195 -13.70 5.09 9.86
N LEU A 196 -13.24 6.23 9.35
CA LEU A 196 -12.19 7.01 9.95
C LEU A 196 -12.72 8.41 10.26
N PRO A 197 -12.30 9.00 11.38
CA PRO A 197 -12.75 10.30 11.75
C PRO A 197 -12.09 11.32 10.83
N THR A 198 -12.95 12.09 10.19
CA THR A 198 -12.64 12.76 8.93
C THR A 198 -12.44 14.25 9.13
N LYS A 199 -12.10 14.72 10.34
CA LYS A 199 -11.93 16.14 10.61
C LYS A 199 -10.86 16.36 11.67
N GLU A 200 -9.89 17.19 11.32
CA GLU A 200 -9.12 18.02 12.23
C GLU A 200 -9.49 19.46 11.84
N GLU A 201 -9.95 20.27 12.79
CA GLU A 201 -10.39 21.66 12.53
C GLU A 201 -11.42 21.83 11.39
N GLY A 202 -12.26 20.81 11.15
CA GLY A 202 -13.29 20.87 10.12
C GLY A 202 -12.85 20.45 8.70
N VAL A 203 -11.57 20.13 8.48
CA VAL A 203 -11.05 19.80 7.15
C VAL A 203 -10.92 18.28 6.92
N PRO A 204 -11.36 17.71 5.78
CA PRO A 204 -11.26 16.27 5.55
C PRO A 204 -9.84 15.79 5.27
N LEU A 205 -9.18 15.17 6.25
CA LEU A 205 -7.80 14.67 6.14
C LEU A 205 -7.62 13.40 5.27
N ILE A 206 -8.72 12.73 4.90
CA ILE A 206 -8.69 11.45 4.17
C ILE A 206 -9.33 11.60 2.80
N TRP A 207 -8.59 11.17 1.80
CA TRP A 207 -9.03 11.08 0.42
C TRP A 207 -10.00 9.90 0.24
N PRO A 208 -11.07 10.05 -0.56
CA PRO A 208 -12.03 8.97 -0.73
C PRO A 208 -11.39 7.80 -1.47
N ARG A 209 -11.76 6.57 -1.09
CA ARG A 209 -11.35 5.35 -1.82
C ARG A 209 -11.65 5.38 -3.33
N SER A 210 -12.59 6.22 -3.78
CA SER A 210 -12.84 6.44 -5.22
C SER A 210 -11.71 7.18 -5.95
N ALA A 211 -10.75 7.78 -5.26
CA ALA A 211 -9.59 8.44 -5.85
C ALA A 211 -8.52 7.46 -6.38
N ILE A 212 -8.69 6.16 -6.13
CA ILE A 212 -7.71 5.12 -6.48
C ILE A 212 -8.39 3.90 -7.09
N ALA A 213 -7.83 3.39 -8.18
CA ALA A 213 -8.25 2.17 -8.84
C ALA A 213 -7.21 1.08 -8.60
N GLN A 214 -7.61 -0.08 -8.09
CA GLN A 214 -6.71 -1.19 -7.77
C GLN A 214 -7.30 -2.52 -8.25
N PRO A 215 -7.35 -2.75 -9.57
CA PRO A 215 -7.87 -4.01 -10.09
C PRO A 215 -7.00 -5.18 -9.61
N TRP A 216 -7.65 -6.27 -9.23
CA TRP A 216 -7.01 -7.44 -8.65
C TRP A 216 -7.12 -8.64 -9.59
N PRO A 217 -6.01 -9.29 -9.99
CA PRO A 217 -6.05 -10.40 -10.94
C PRO A 217 -6.71 -11.68 -10.39
N ASN A 218 -6.77 -11.84 -9.06
CA ASN A 218 -7.33 -13.00 -8.37
C ASN A 218 -6.98 -14.35 -9.03
N THR A 219 -5.67 -14.62 -9.17
CA THR A 219 -5.17 -15.81 -9.85
C THR A 219 -3.95 -16.39 -9.16
N ARG A 220 -3.74 -17.70 -9.33
CA ARG A 220 -2.52 -18.43 -8.94
C ARG A 220 -1.58 -18.65 -10.13
N ASN A 221 -2.00 -18.30 -11.35
CA ASN A 221 -1.29 -18.62 -12.57
C ASN A 221 -0.40 -17.43 -13.02
N PRO A 222 0.94 -17.59 -13.07
CA PRO A 222 1.86 -16.55 -13.51
C PRO A 222 1.59 -16.00 -14.92
N LYS A 223 1.11 -16.84 -15.85
CA LYS A 223 0.79 -16.42 -17.22
C LYS A 223 -0.45 -15.52 -17.25
N ILE A 224 -1.46 -15.84 -16.43
CA ILE A 224 -2.64 -14.98 -16.28
C ILE A 224 -2.25 -13.64 -15.67
N LEU A 225 -1.39 -13.64 -14.64
CA LEU A 225 -0.84 -12.40 -14.06
C LEU A 225 -0.12 -11.55 -15.12
N LYS A 226 0.77 -12.14 -15.92
CA LYS A 226 1.47 -11.43 -17.00
C LYS A 226 0.49 -10.78 -17.99
N ASN A 227 -0.50 -11.54 -18.47
CA ASN A 227 -1.50 -11.04 -19.40
C ASN A 227 -2.36 -9.93 -18.79
N PHE A 228 -2.74 -10.10 -17.52
CA PHE A 228 -3.49 -9.10 -16.76
C PHE A 228 -2.71 -7.78 -16.68
N LEU A 229 -1.46 -7.81 -16.22
CA LEU A 229 -0.60 -6.63 -16.09
C LEU A 229 -0.45 -5.91 -17.43
N GLY A 230 -0.17 -6.64 -18.51
CA GLY A 230 -0.07 -6.07 -19.86
C GLY A 230 -1.38 -5.42 -20.32
N LYS A 231 -2.53 -6.06 -20.08
CA LYS A 231 -3.85 -5.51 -20.45
C LYS A 231 -4.17 -4.24 -19.66
N VAL A 232 -4.00 -4.25 -18.34
CA VAL A 232 -4.30 -3.07 -17.52
C VAL A 232 -3.34 -1.92 -17.82
N TYR A 233 -2.07 -2.23 -18.12
CA TYR A 233 -1.07 -1.25 -18.51
C TYR A 233 -1.42 -0.58 -19.83
N ALA A 234 -1.70 -1.36 -20.89
CA ALA A 234 -2.09 -0.82 -22.18
C ALA A 234 -3.35 0.07 -22.09
N SER A 235 -4.29 -0.29 -21.20
CA SER A 235 -5.48 0.53 -20.95
C SER A 235 -5.18 1.80 -20.15
N TRP A 236 -4.32 1.71 -19.14
CA TRP A 236 -4.00 2.84 -18.26
C TRP A 236 -3.12 3.87 -18.96
N MET A 237 -2.08 3.44 -19.68
CA MET A 237 -1.11 4.33 -20.31
C MET A 237 -1.71 5.19 -21.42
N LYS A 238 -2.82 4.76 -22.04
CA LYS A 238 -3.60 5.56 -23.01
C LYS A 238 -4.33 6.75 -22.38
N LYS A 239 -4.49 6.78 -21.05
CA LYS A 239 -5.17 7.89 -20.37
C LYS A 239 -4.20 9.06 -20.18
N THR A 240 -4.50 10.19 -20.82
CA THR A 240 -3.66 11.41 -20.77
C THR A 240 -4.07 12.38 -19.65
N LYS A 241 -5.34 12.38 -19.26
CA LYS A 241 -5.90 13.18 -18.16
C LYS A 241 -6.53 12.26 -17.13
N THR A 242 -5.78 11.90 -16.09
CA THR A 242 -6.25 11.06 -14.99
C THR A 242 -6.40 11.89 -13.73
N SER A 243 -7.55 11.74 -13.06
CA SER A 243 -7.83 12.33 -11.75
C SER A 243 -7.71 11.31 -10.61
N ASN A 244 -7.16 10.13 -10.90
CA ASN A 244 -7.14 8.98 -10.00
C ASN A 244 -5.74 8.36 -9.94
N PHE A 245 -5.37 7.82 -8.79
CA PHE A 245 -4.28 6.87 -8.66
C PHE A 245 -4.68 5.52 -9.30
N PHE A 246 -3.69 4.76 -9.76
CA PHE A 246 -3.89 3.42 -10.29
C PHE A 246 -2.83 2.49 -9.74
N VAL A 247 -3.27 1.36 -9.19
CA VAL A 247 -2.42 0.34 -8.57
C VAL A 247 -2.40 -0.91 -9.44
N PHE A 248 -1.22 -1.27 -9.90
CA PHE A 248 -0.90 -2.53 -10.53
C PHE A 248 -0.58 -3.56 -9.45
N GLN A 249 -1.44 -4.57 -9.31
CA GLN A 249 -1.24 -5.63 -8.33
C GLN A 249 -0.42 -6.78 -8.94
N GLY A 250 0.88 -6.79 -8.64
CA GLY A 250 1.85 -7.80 -9.08
C GLY A 250 1.86 -9.04 -8.18
N ILE A 251 0.69 -9.52 -7.76
CA ILE A 251 0.56 -10.60 -6.76
C ILE A 251 -0.15 -11.82 -7.34
N LEU A 252 0.12 -12.99 -6.74
CA LEU A 252 -0.63 -14.22 -6.97
C LEU A 252 -1.38 -14.58 -5.69
N SER A 253 -2.66 -14.89 -5.80
CA SER A 253 -3.54 -15.05 -4.64
C SER A 253 -3.92 -16.51 -4.43
N PRO A 254 -3.70 -17.06 -3.22
CA PRO A 254 -4.15 -18.40 -2.90
C PRO A 254 -5.68 -18.45 -2.78
N ASN A 255 -6.26 -19.61 -3.08
CA ASN A 255 -7.62 -19.97 -2.66
C ASN A 255 -7.53 -21.05 -1.57
N MET A 256 -8.66 -21.39 -0.94
CA MET A 256 -8.66 -22.37 0.16
C MET A 256 -8.13 -23.74 -0.24
N GLU A 257 -8.55 -24.24 -1.40
CA GLU A 257 -8.05 -25.50 -1.94
C GLU A 257 -6.51 -25.50 -2.02
N PHE A 258 -5.90 -24.40 -2.46
CA PHE A 258 -4.45 -24.27 -2.51
C PHE A 258 -3.82 -24.29 -1.12
N ILE A 259 -4.41 -23.57 -0.15
CA ILE A 259 -3.91 -23.50 1.23
C ILE A 259 -3.93 -24.89 1.87
N ILE A 260 -5.04 -25.62 1.73
CA ILE A 260 -5.23 -26.97 2.29
C ILE A 260 -4.23 -27.96 1.67
N THR A 261 -4.10 -27.97 0.34
CA THR A 261 -3.18 -28.87 -0.38
C THR A 261 -1.70 -28.54 -0.18
N HIS A 262 -1.39 -27.38 0.39
CA HIS A 262 -0.02 -26.90 0.62
C HIS A 262 0.18 -26.45 2.07
N SER A 263 -0.42 -27.13 3.05
CA SER A 263 -0.49 -26.70 4.46
C SER A 263 0.85 -26.28 5.10
N TYR A 264 1.97 -26.89 4.69
CA TYR A 264 3.33 -26.56 5.17
C TYR A 264 4.01 -25.38 4.44
N SER A 265 3.34 -24.78 3.44
CA SER A 265 3.84 -23.66 2.63
C SER A 265 3.40 -22.30 3.18
N GLY A 266 3.34 -21.28 2.32
CA GLY A 266 2.93 -19.93 2.64
C GLY A 266 2.86 -19.04 1.41
N VAL A 267 2.42 -17.79 1.58
CA VAL A 267 2.29 -16.80 0.49
C VAL A 267 3.61 -16.60 -0.25
N GLU A 268 4.74 -16.71 0.45
CA GLU A 268 6.08 -16.48 -0.09
C GLU A 268 6.38 -17.33 -1.34
N LYS A 269 5.84 -18.57 -1.43
CA LYS A 269 6.02 -19.43 -2.61
C LYS A 269 5.33 -18.84 -3.84
N LEU A 270 4.15 -18.23 -3.67
CA LEU A 270 3.42 -17.54 -4.73
C LEU A 270 4.10 -16.21 -5.07
N ALA A 271 4.54 -15.47 -4.05
CA ALA A 271 5.26 -14.20 -4.22
C ALA A 271 6.52 -14.37 -5.07
N LYS A 272 7.35 -15.39 -4.83
CA LYS A 272 8.54 -15.67 -5.66
C LYS A 272 8.21 -15.81 -7.15
N ARG A 273 7.11 -16.49 -7.47
CA ARG A 273 6.66 -16.65 -8.86
C ARG A 273 6.09 -15.35 -9.44
N ALA A 274 5.32 -14.61 -8.64
CA ALA A 274 4.75 -13.32 -9.03
C ALA A 274 5.86 -12.28 -9.28
N ASN A 275 6.83 -12.18 -8.39
CA ASN A 275 7.95 -11.23 -8.46
C ASN A 275 8.80 -11.48 -9.70
N LEU A 276 8.99 -12.73 -10.13
CA LEU A 276 9.65 -13.03 -11.41
C LEU A 276 8.86 -12.50 -12.62
N VAL A 277 7.53 -12.63 -12.61
CA VAL A 277 6.67 -12.06 -13.65
C VAL A 277 6.77 -10.54 -13.66
N VAL A 278 6.68 -9.91 -12.48
CA VAL A 278 6.75 -8.45 -12.34
C VAL A 278 8.11 -7.93 -12.79
N LYS A 279 9.21 -8.59 -12.39
CA LYS A 279 10.57 -8.23 -12.83
C LYS A 279 10.66 -8.21 -14.35
N ASN A 280 10.33 -9.33 -15.01
CA ASN A 280 10.39 -9.44 -16.46
C ASN A 280 9.44 -8.46 -17.17
N TRP A 281 8.32 -8.13 -16.53
CA TRP A 281 7.38 -7.15 -17.06
C TRP A 281 7.95 -5.73 -16.98
N LEU A 282 8.52 -5.32 -15.82
CA LEU A 282 9.17 -4.03 -15.62
C LEU A 282 10.40 -3.85 -16.53
N ASP A 283 11.22 -4.89 -16.71
CA ASP A 283 12.40 -4.86 -17.57
C ASP A 283 12.06 -4.57 -19.05
N GLY A 284 10.81 -4.79 -19.46
CA GLY A 284 10.31 -4.51 -20.81
C GLY A 284 9.53 -3.21 -20.96
N LEU A 285 9.51 -2.32 -19.95
CA LEU A 285 8.82 -1.04 -20.02
C LEU A 285 9.80 0.12 -20.23
N ASP A 286 9.51 0.98 -21.21
CA ASP A 286 10.25 2.23 -21.41
C ASP A 286 9.76 3.37 -20.50
N ASN A 287 8.51 3.29 -20.04
CA ASN A 287 7.88 4.30 -19.20
C ASN A 287 6.78 3.65 -18.35
N PHE A 288 6.57 4.11 -17.12
CA PHE A 288 5.52 3.65 -16.25
C PHE A 288 4.93 4.82 -15.45
N ARG A 289 3.60 4.85 -15.33
CA ARG A 289 2.88 5.86 -14.55
C ARG A 289 1.90 5.15 -13.63
N GLY A 290 2.02 5.34 -12.32
CA GLY A 290 1.13 4.74 -11.33
C GLY A 290 1.90 4.00 -10.24
N ILE A 291 1.16 3.23 -9.46
CA ILE A 291 1.68 2.48 -8.30
C ILE A 291 1.78 1.01 -8.69
N ILE A 292 2.87 0.33 -8.36
CA ILE A 292 2.92 -1.14 -8.42
C ILE A 292 3.20 -1.70 -7.03
N ILE A 293 2.44 -2.74 -6.66
CA ILE A 293 2.62 -3.46 -5.40
C ILE A 293 2.98 -4.92 -5.66
N THR A 294 3.81 -5.46 -4.77
CA THR A 294 4.16 -6.88 -4.71
C THR A 294 4.13 -7.39 -3.27
N ASP A 295 4.16 -8.71 -3.11
CA ASP A 295 4.44 -9.36 -1.82
C ASP A 295 5.95 -9.56 -1.65
N PHE A 296 6.43 -9.46 -0.41
CA PHE A 296 7.84 -9.59 -0.02
C PHE A 296 8.75 -8.67 -0.85
N SER A 297 8.31 -7.43 -1.09
CA SER A 297 8.91 -6.50 -2.07
C SER A 297 10.35 -6.12 -1.78
N ILE A 298 10.85 -6.38 -0.57
CA ILE A 298 12.23 -6.10 -0.17
C ILE A 298 13.05 -7.38 -0.20
N LEU A 299 12.89 -8.26 0.80
CA LEU A 299 13.70 -9.48 0.91
C LEU A 299 13.47 -10.47 -0.25
N GLY A 300 12.25 -10.52 -0.80
CA GLY A 300 11.89 -11.37 -1.93
C GLY A 300 12.07 -10.70 -3.30
N PHE A 301 12.43 -9.41 -3.34
CA PHE A 301 12.67 -8.68 -4.58
C PHE A 301 13.64 -7.48 -4.40
N PRO A 302 14.94 -7.70 -4.10
CA PRO A 302 15.87 -6.68 -3.61
C PRO A 302 16.16 -5.46 -4.51
N LYS A 303 15.69 -5.44 -5.76
CA LYS A 303 15.82 -4.30 -6.69
C LYS A 303 14.49 -3.68 -7.11
N PHE A 304 13.37 -4.18 -6.58
CA PHE A 304 12.03 -3.80 -6.99
C PHE A 304 11.81 -2.28 -6.98
N ALA A 305 12.02 -1.65 -5.82
CA ALA A 305 11.73 -0.23 -5.66
C ALA A 305 12.53 0.62 -6.65
N ARG A 306 13.83 0.33 -6.81
CA ARG A 306 14.71 1.04 -7.75
C ARG A 306 14.31 0.82 -9.21
N SER A 307 13.97 -0.40 -9.61
CA SER A 307 13.45 -0.68 -10.96
C SER A 307 12.18 0.11 -11.28
N VAL A 308 11.35 0.40 -10.27
CA VAL A 308 10.13 1.21 -10.46
C VAL A 308 10.44 2.70 -10.47
N PHE A 309 11.08 3.23 -9.42
CA PHE A 309 11.24 4.68 -9.30
C PHE A 309 12.20 5.26 -10.34
N SER A 310 13.15 4.48 -10.86
CA SER A 310 14.09 4.94 -11.90
C SER A 310 13.41 5.31 -13.22
N MET A 311 12.17 4.85 -13.46
CA MET A 311 11.36 5.22 -14.63
C MET A 311 10.81 6.65 -14.58
N ASN A 312 11.10 7.41 -13.50
CA ASN A 312 10.71 8.82 -13.37
C ASN A 312 11.77 9.81 -13.93
N TRP A 313 12.91 9.31 -14.41
CA TRP A 313 13.95 10.09 -15.11
C TRP A 313 13.81 9.91 -16.62
#